data_AF-A0A218WUI9-F1
#
_entry.id   AF-A0A218WUI9-F1
#
_cell.length_a   1.000
_cell.length_b   1.000
_cell.length_c   1.000
_cell.angle_alpha   90.00
_cell.angle_beta   90.00
_cell.angle_gamma   90.00
#
_symmetry.space_group_name_H-M   'P 1'
#
loop_
_entity.id
_entity.type
_entity.pdbx_description
1 polymer ?
#
loop_
_entity_poly.entity_id
_entity_poly.type
_entity_poly.pdbx_seq_one_letter_code
_entity_poly.pdbx_strand_id
1 'polypeptide(L)'
;MIGGATVHLNRWQQAAVAVGSAVGALLDPRRVDLVAALGETTGKPAFERVLERMKNSPEGRERLISAAVPLLFLLERPRVIASKVGHAWDLPENTFGASYARFMGSRTFSPDDRPPVRFMDTDELAYVAMRAREVHDFWHTLFGLPTNLLGESALKVIEFEQMYLPMCLLSVMAGTARFNEKQRTVFFRHYFPWAVQAGVRCTDLMCIYYERHFPEDREDVRRRWGIVPAPTILKITSD
;
A
#
# COMPACT_ATOMS: atom_id res chain seq x y z
N MET A 1 18.63 -9.05 1.31
CA MET A 1 18.66 -8.25 0.06
C MET A 1 17.25 -8.13 -0.47
N ILE A 2 16.84 -6.94 -0.94
CA ILE A 2 15.57 -6.77 -1.67
C ILE A 2 15.82 -7.43 -3.03
N GLY A 3 15.49 -8.72 -3.13
CA GLY A 3 16.11 -9.65 -4.08
C GLY A 3 15.64 -9.47 -5.52
N GLY A 4 16.39 -8.70 -6.30
CA GLY A 4 16.33 -8.65 -7.75
C GLY A 4 17.54 -7.90 -8.29
N ALA A 5 18.04 -8.27 -9.47
CA ALA A 5 19.02 -7.46 -10.17
C ALA A 5 18.38 -6.11 -10.51
N THR A 6 18.98 -5.01 -10.06
CA THR A 6 18.55 -3.66 -10.45
C THR A 6 18.88 -3.45 -11.93
N VAL A 7 17.97 -2.79 -12.63
CA VAL A 7 18.08 -2.50 -14.06
C VAL A 7 18.03 -1.00 -14.23
N HIS A 8 19.17 -0.41 -14.59
CA HIS A 8 19.25 1.00 -14.91
C HIS A 8 18.68 1.24 -16.32
N LEU A 9 17.67 2.11 -16.40
CA LEU A 9 17.01 2.49 -17.64
C LEU A 9 17.34 3.94 -17.99
N ASN A 10 17.60 4.22 -19.26
CA ASN A 10 17.58 5.59 -19.75
C ASN A 10 16.13 6.10 -19.87
N ARG A 11 15.94 7.41 -20.08
CA ARG A 11 14.60 8.03 -20.10
C ARG A 11 13.64 7.42 -21.12
N TRP A 12 14.14 7.02 -22.30
CA TRP A 12 13.32 6.39 -23.33
C TRP A 12 12.94 4.96 -22.98
N GLN A 13 13.88 4.17 -22.46
CA GLN A 13 13.62 2.82 -21.96
C GLN A 13 12.63 2.85 -20.79
N GLN A 14 12.79 3.80 -19.86
CA GLN A 14 11.87 4.00 -18.74
C GLN A 14 10.46 4.34 -19.25
N ALA A 15 10.34 5.25 -20.21
CA ALA A 15 9.05 5.58 -20.83
C ALA A 15 8.41 4.37 -21.54
N ALA A 16 9.21 3.60 -22.28
CA ALA A 16 8.73 2.40 -22.96
C ALA A 16 8.25 1.33 -21.97
N VAL A 17 8.99 1.09 -20.89
CA VAL A 17 8.58 0.15 -19.83
C VAL A 17 7.32 0.66 -19.13
N ALA A 18 7.23 1.95 -18.82
CA ALA A 18 6.04 2.54 -18.21
C ALA A 18 4.79 2.35 -19.09
N VAL A 19 4.87 2.72 -20.37
CA VAL A 19 3.75 2.60 -21.31
C VAL A 19 3.38 1.13 -21.53
N GLY A 20 4.36 0.26 -21.79
CA GLY A 20 4.13 -1.16 -22.00
C GLY A 20 3.51 -1.83 -20.77
N SER A 21 3.98 -1.46 -19.57
CA SER A 21 3.44 -1.97 -18.31
C SER A 21 2.03 -1.46 -18.04
N ALA A 22 1.73 -0.20 -18.36
CA ALA A 22 0.38 0.35 -18.25
C ALA A 22 -0.61 -0.37 -19.16
N VAL A 23 -0.26 -0.55 -20.44
CA VAL A 23 -1.11 -1.27 -21.40
C VAL A 23 -1.30 -2.71 -20.98
N GLY A 24 -0.21 -3.41 -20.60
CA GLY A 24 -0.30 -4.80 -20.19
C GLY A 24 -1.08 -5.00 -18.89
N ALA A 25 -0.93 -4.12 -17.89
CA ALA A 25 -1.71 -4.16 -16.65
C ALA A 25 -3.20 -3.83 -16.87
N LEU A 26 -3.52 -2.98 -17.85
CA LEU A 26 -4.90 -2.72 -18.26
C LEU A 26 -5.57 -3.95 -18.88
N LEU A 27 -4.83 -4.65 -19.76
CA LEU A 27 -5.30 -5.86 -20.44
C LEU A 27 -5.43 -7.03 -19.47
N ASP A 28 -4.43 -7.25 -18.61
CA ASP A 28 -4.42 -8.29 -17.59
C ASP A 28 -4.03 -7.72 -16.21
N PRO A 29 -5.01 -7.33 -15.38
CA PRO A 29 -4.77 -6.81 -14.03
C PRO A 29 -4.12 -7.81 -13.07
N ARG A 30 -4.08 -9.12 -13.41
CA ARG A 30 -3.43 -10.16 -12.58
C ARG A 30 -1.91 -10.12 -12.71
N ARG A 31 -1.38 -9.39 -13.70
CA ARG A 31 0.04 -9.14 -13.90
C ARG A 31 0.56 -8.09 -12.92
N VAL A 32 0.65 -8.49 -11.65
CA VAL A 32 1.17 -7.65 -10.56
C VAL A 32 2.60 -7.16 -10.81
N ASP A 33 3.37 -7.89 -11.63
CA ASP A 33 4.70 -7.50 -12.10
C ASP A 33 4.66 -6.25 -13.00
N LEU A 34 3.63 -6.10 -13.84
CA LEU A 34 3.45 -4.93 -14.69
C LEU A 34 2.97 -3.72 -13.87
N VAL A 35 2.08 -3.93 -12.90
CA VAL A 35 1.67 -2.87 -11.97
C VAL A 35 2.88 -2.37 -11.16
N ALA A 36 3.72 -3.30 -10.71
CA ALA A 36 4.99 -3.01 -10.04
C ALA A 36 5.95 -2.19 -10.92
N ALA A 37 6.18 -2.64 -12.16
CA ALA A 37 7.03 -1.95 -13.13
C ALA A 37 6.52 -0.54 -13.47
N LEU A 38 5.20 -0.39 -13.64
CA LEU A 38 4.57 0.92 -13.85
C LEU A 38 4.79 1.85 -12.65
N GLY A 39 4.58 1.33 -11.43
CA GLY A 39 4.82 2.07 -10.19
C GLY A 39 6.27 2.52 -10.06
N GLU A 40 7.23 1.67 -10.39
CA GLU A 40 8.65 2.01 -10.30
C GLU A 40 9.07 3.04 -11.34
N THR A 41 8.66 2.84 -12.60
CA THR A 41 9.08 3.70 -13.72
C THR A 41 8.39 5.07 -13.72
N THR A 42 7.28 5.25 -13.01
CA THR A 42 6.58 6.54 -12.90
C THR A 42 6.69 7.18 -11.52
N GLY A 43 7.04 6.41 -10.49
CA GLY A 43 6.92 6.80 -9.10
C GLY A 43 8.16 7.41 -8.45
N LYS A 44 9.31 7.48 -9.12
CA LYS A 44 10.57 7.92 -8.49
C LYS A 44 10.45 9.24 -7.69
N PRO A 45 9.92 10.35 -8.22
CA PRO A 45 9.79 11.59 -7.44
C PRO A 45 8.85 11.47 -6.23
N ALA A 46 7.83 10.60 -6.34
CA ALA A 46 6.92 10.31 -5.24
C ALA A 46 7.60 9.47 -4.15
N PHE A 47 8.39 8.46 -4.53
CA PHE A 47 9.18 7.67 -3.58
C PHE A 47 10.27 8.50 -2.90
N GLU A 48 10.92 9.43 -3.60
CA GLU A 48 11.85 10.40 -3.01
C GLU A 48 11.16 11.25 -1.95
N ARG A 49 9.94 11.75 -2.22
CA ARG A 49 9.15 12.48 -1.23
C ARG A 49 8.82 11.63 -0.01
N VAL A 50 8.38 10.38 -0.21
CA VAL A 50 8.08 9.46 0.90
C VAL A 50 9.35 9.17 1.71
N LEU A 51 10.49 8.96 1.05
CA LEU A 51 11.78 8.77 1.71
C LEU A 51 12.16 9.97 2.59
N GLU A 52 11.99 11.19 2.07
CA GLU A 52 12.22 12.41 2.84
C GLU A 52 11.27 12.54 4.03
N ARG A 53 9.99 12.12 3.90
CA ARG A 53 9.09 12.07 5.05
C ARG A 53 9.52 11.03 6.08
N MET A 54 9.95 9.84 5.66
CA MET A 54 10.48 8.82 6.56
C MET A 54 11.71 9.31 7.33
N LYS A 55 12.60 10.07 6.69
CA LYS A 55 13.78 10.69 7.33
C LYS A 55 13.41 11.79 8.35
N ASN A 56 12.18 12.29 8.31
CA ASN A 56 11.73 13.42 9.13
C ASN A 56 10.60 13.08 10.13
N SER A 57 10.03 11.86 10.11
CA SER A 57 8.84 11.51 10.89
C SER A 57 9.10 11.38 12.39
N PRO A 58 8.14 11.75 13.27
CA PRO A 58 8.21 11.53 14.71
C PRO A 58 8.29 10.07 15.14
N GLU A 59 7.68 9.11 14.46
CA GLU A 59 7.90 7.68 14.74
C GLU A 59 9.32 7.22 14.32
N GLY A 60 10.00 8.03 13.49
CA GLY A 60 11.46 8.04 13.33
C GLY A 60 12.22 8.96 14.31
N ARG A 61 11.57 9.89 15.02
CA ARG A 61 12.19 10.80 16.02
C ARG A 61 11.86 10.46 17.48
N GLU A 62 10.97 9.51 17.78
CA GLU A 62 10.53 9.17 19.13
C GLU A 62 11.55 8.25 19.80
N ARG A 63 12.73 8.84 19.97
CA ARG A 63 13.74 8.59 21.00
C ARG A 63 14.77 9.74 20.94
N LEU A 64 14.32 10.96 21.20
CA LEU A 64 15.20 12.11 21.44
C LEU A 64 15.89 11.99 22.82
N ILE A 65 16.83 11.06 22.92
CA ILE A 65 18.02 11.15 23.80
C ILE A 65 19.32 10.94 22.99
N SER A 66 19.25 10.62 21.70
CA SER A 66 20.46 10.60 20.86
C SER A 66 20.10 10.94 19.41
N ALA A 67 20.89 11.79 18.77
CA ALA A 67 20.62 12.40 17.46
C ALA A 67 20.67 11.44 16.24
N ALA A 68 20.24 10.18 16.39
CA ALA A 68 20.43 9.09 15.41
C ALA A 68 19.14 8.35 14.95
N VAL A 69 17.95 8.75 15.38
CA VAL A 69 16.75 7.87 15.30
C VAL A 69 16.03 7.83 13.95
N PRO A 70 15.94 8.89 13.10
CA PRO A 70 15.21 8.77 11.82
C PRO A 70 15.87 7.80 10.85
N LEU A 71 17.18 7.56 11.02
CA LEU A 71 17.90 6.52 10.32
C LEU A 71 17.42 5.11 10.72
N LEU A 72 16.96 4.89 11.95
CA LEU A 72 16.71 3.55 12.48
C LEU A 72 15.65 2.80 11.68
N PHE A 73 14.58 3.47 11.23
CA PHE A 73 13.56 2.85 10.38
C PHE A 73 14.13 2.40 9.03
N LEU A 74 14.94 3.24 8.40
CA LEU A 74 15.59 2.97 7.12
C LEU A 74 16.78 2.00 7.27
N LEU A 75 17.32 1.82 8.48
CA LEU A 75 18.34 0.85 8.84
C LEU A 75 17.72 -0.53 9.14
N GLU A 76 16.69 -0.58 10.00
CA GLU A 76 15.98 -1.81 10.37
C GLU A 76 15.24 -2.41 9.18
N ARG A 77 14.75 -1.56 8.27
CA ARG A 77 14.00 -1.93 7.07
C ARG A 77 12.93 -3.00 7.36
N PRO A 78 11.97 -2.74 8.26
CA PRO A 78 10.90 -3.69 8.57
C PRO A 78 10.24 -4.23 7.30
N ARG A 79 10.18 -5.56 7.20
CA ARG A 79 9.67 -6.31 6.05
C ARG A 79 8.42 -7.10 6.41
N VAL A 80 7.43 -7.05 5.53
CA VAL A 80 6.22 -7.87 5.62
C VAL A 80 6.44 -9.15 4.81
N ILE A 81 7.14 -10.10 5.42
CA ILE A 81 7.42 -11.43 4.84
C ILE A 81 6.97 -12.51 5.82
N ALA A 82 6.64 -13.71 5.34
CA ALA A 82 5.98 -14.74 6.16
C ALA A 82 6.76 -15.06 7.45
N SER A 83 8.10 -15.14 7.35
CA SER A 83 8.99 -15.38 8.50
C SER A 83 8.95 -14.30 9.59
N LYS A 84 8.47 -13.09 9.29
CA LYS A 84 8.36 -11.96 10.23
C LYS A 84 6.94 -11.75 10.74
N VAL A 85 5.94 -12.02 9.90
CA VAL A 85 4.53 -11.75 10.21
C VAL A 85 3.71 -12.99 10.55
N GLY A 86 4.28 -14.19 10.51
CA GLY A 86 3.57 -15.45 10.76
C GLY A 86 2.90 -15.55 12.14
N HIS A 87 3.44 -14.87 13.15
CA HIS A 87 2.84 -14.82 14.49
C HIS A 87 1.46 -14.13 14.52
N ALA A 88 1.06 -13.43 13.46
CA ALA A 88 -0.26 -12.83 13.34
C ALA A 88 -1.40 -13.86 13.37
N TRP A 89 -1.14 -15.10 12.93
CA TRP A 89 -2.14 -16.18 12.87
C TRP A 89 -2.50 -16.75 14.25
N ASP A 90 -1.67 -16.52 15.26
CA ASP A 90 -1.85 -17.05 16.62
C ASP A 90 -2.50 -16.04 17.58
N LEU A 91 -2.87 -14.86 17.08
CA LEU A 91 -3.40 -13.77 17.90
C LEU A 91 -4.93 -13.82 18.08
N PRO A 92 -5.46 -13.23 19.17
CA PRO A 92 -6.90 -13.16 19.41
C PRO A 92 -7.66 -12.41 18.31
N GLU A 93 -8.91 -12.80 18.04
CA GLU A 93 -9.70 -12.31 16.90
C GLU A 93 -9.95 -10.79 16.84
N ASN A 94 -9.93 -10.11 18.00
CA ASN A 94 -10.15 -8.66 18.08
C ASN A 94 -8.89 -7.86 17.70
N THR A 95 -7.75 -8.51 17.54
CA THR A 95 -6.48 -7.85 17.26
C THR A 95 -6.33 -7.46 15.78
N PHE A 96 -5.43 -6.50 15.53
CA PHE A 96 -5.03 -6.12 14.17
C PHE A 96 -4.39 -7.30 13.43
N GLY A 97 -3.47 -8.02 14.08
CA GLY A 97 -2.78 -9.16 13.48
C GLY A 97 -3.73 -10.28 13.05
N ALA A 98 -4.68 -10.67 13.91
CA ALA A 98 -5.68 -11.68 13.55
C ALA A 98 -6.58 -11.23 12.38
N SER A 99 -6.90 -9.93 12.32
CA SER A 99 -7.67 -9.37 11.21
C SER A 99 -6.89 -9.43 9.89
N TYR A 100 -5.58 -9.15 9.94
CA TYR A 100 -4.69 -9.30 8.79
C TYR A 100 -4.53 -10.77 8.36
N ALA A 101 -4.28 -11.68 9.31
CA ALA A 101 -4.18 -13.11 9.05
C ALA A 101 -5.45 -13.66 8.38
N ARG A 102 -6.63 -13.25 8.87
CA ARG A 102 -7.92 -13.59 8.26
C ARG A 102 -8.05 -13.04 6.83
N PHE A 103 -7.63 -11.80 6.59
CA PHE A 103 -7.63 -11.21 5.26
C PHE A 103 -6.74 -12.00 4.28
N MET A 104 -5.51 -12.32 4.68
CA MET A 104 -4.57 -13.10 3.88
C MET A 104 -5.06 -14.53 3.62
N GLY A 105 -5.54 -15.21 4.67
CA GLY A 105 -6.03 -16.58 4.60
C GLY A 105 -7.28 -16.75 3.75
N SER A 106 -8.19 -15.77 3.76
CA SER A 106 -9.43 -15.81 2.97
C SER A 106 -9.22 -15.87 1.46
N ARG A 107 -8.01 -15.53 0.98
CA ARG A 107 -7.68 -15.41 -0.46
C ARG A 107 -6.44 -16.21 -0.86
N THR A 108 -5.90 -17.03 0.05
CA THR A 108 -4.65 -17.79 -0.17
C THR A 108 -3.50 -16.89 -0.62
N PHE A 109 -3.41 -15.68 -0.06
CA PHE A 109 -2.31 -14.76 -0.35
C PHE A 109 -1.10 -15.09 0.53
N SER A 110 0.10 -14.99 -0.04
CA SER A 110 1.33 -14.97 0.73
C SER A 110 1.90 -13.55 0.81
N PRO A 111 2.36 -13.09 1.98
CA PRO A 111 3.14 -11.85 2.07
C PRO A 111 4.44 -11.92 1.23
N ASP A 112 4.92 -13.13 0.91
CA ASP A 112 6.13 -13.35 0.11
C ASP A 112 5.90 -13.22 -1.41
N ASP A 113 4.64 -13.12 -1.88
CA ASP A 113 4.31 -13.07 -3.32
C ASP A 113 4.61 -11.71 -3.98
N ARG A 114 5.16 -10.75 -3.21
CA ARG A 114 5.41 -9.40 -3.73
C ARG A 114 6.55 -9.39 -4.74
N PRO A 115 6.33 -8.82 -5.95
CA PRO A 115 7.36 -8.80 -6.98
C PRO A 115 8.57 -7.97 -6.51
N PRO A 116 9.79 -8.40 -6.83
CA PRO A 116 10.99 -7.67 -6.46
C PRO A 116 11.04 -6.31 -7.15
N VAL A 117 11.70 -5.36 -6.51
CA VAL A 117 11.94 -4.02 -7.09
C VAL A 117 13.13 -4.09 -8.04
N ARG A 118 13.00 -3.48 -9.24
CA ARG A 118 14.00 -3.61 -10.32
C ARG A 118 14.51 -2.28 -10.85
N PHE A 119 13.67 -1.25 -10.91
CA PHE A 119 13.90 0.02 -11.62
C PHE A 119 14.07 1.20 -10.66
N MET A 120 14.59 0.94 -9.45
CA MET A 120 14.98 1.97 -8.49
C MET A 120 16.50 2.13 -8.47
N ASP A 121 16.98 3.36 -8.44
CA ASP A 121 18.41 3.67 -8.54
C ASP A 121 19.21 3.45 -7.26
N THR A 122 18.54 3.50 -6.10
CA THR A 122 19.18 3.36 -4.79
C THR A 122 18.46 2.33 -3.93
N ASP A 123 19.20 1.71 -3.01
CA ASP A 123 18.65 0.76 -2.05
C ASP A 123 17.57 1.36 -1.14
N GLU A 124 17.68 2.66 -0.81
CA GLU A 124 16.67 3.37 -0.01
C GLU A 124 15.36 3.49 -0.80
N LEU A 125 15.42 3.94 -2.05
CA LEU A 125 14.23 4.04 -2.90
C LEU A 125 13.63 2.67 -3.21
N ALA A 126 14.49 1.66 -3.43
CA ALA A 126 14.05 0.28 -3.60
C ALA A 126 13.32 -0.24 -2.36
N TYR A 127 13.80 0.11 -1.16
CA TYR A 127 13.12 -0.21 0.09
C TYR A 127 11.76 0.50 0.20
N VAL A 128 11.67 1.80 -0.08
CA VAL A 128 10.39 2.53 -0.04
C VAL A 128 9.37 1.95 -1.02
N ALA A 129 9.81 1.63 -2.25
CA ALA A 129 8.96 1.01 -3.26
C ALA A 129 8.50 -0.40 -2.84
N MET A 130 9.38 -1.21 -2.26
CA MET A 130 9.03 -2.54 -1.75
C MET A 130 8.04 -2.43 -0.59
N ARG A 131 8.32 -1.53 0.35
CA ARG A 131 7.46 -1.30 1.50
C ARG A 131 6.05 -0.88 1.10
N ALA A 132 5.91 -0.02 0.09
CA ALA A 132 4.60 0.38 -0.43
C ALA A 132 3.77 -0.82 -0.93
N ARG A 133 4.41 -1.87 -1.47
CA ARG A 133 3.76 -3.12 -1.88
C ARG A 133 3.39 -4.00 -0.70
N GLU A 134 4.29 -4.07 0.26
CA GLU A 134 4.17 -4.93 1.43
C GLU A 134 3.04 -4.48 2.37
N VAL A 135 2.89 -3.17 2.59
CA VAL A 135 1.86 -2.64 3.50
C VAL A 135 0.47 -2.52 2.86
N HIS A 136 0.35 -2.75 1.54
CA HIS A 136 -0.92 -2.68 0.81
C HIS A 136 -2.03 -3.54 1.43
N ASP A 137 -1.71 -4.79 1.81
CA ASP A 137 -2.70 -5.69 2.44
C ASP A 137 -3.10 -5.25 3.85
N PHE A 138 -2.17 -4.61 4.57
CA PHE A 138 -2.51 -3.99 5.84
C PHE A 138 -3.52 -2.88 5.65
N TRP A 139 -3.43 -2.10 4.57
CA TRP A 139 -4.35 -1.00 4.32
C TRP A 139 -5.73 -1.52 3.92
N HIS A 140 -5.82 -2.60 3.14
CA HIS A 140 -7.09 -3.31 2.95
C HIS A 140 -7.72 -3.70 4.30
N THR A 141 -6.93 -4.29 5.20
CA THR A 141 -7.38 -4.74 6.52
C THR A 141 -7.81 -3.56 7.41
N LEU A 142 -6.99 -2.52 7.49
CA LEU A 142 -7.21 -1.35 8.34
C LEU A 142 -8.40 -0.53 7.86
N PHE A 143 -8.53 -0.26 6.56
CA PHE A 143 -9.68 0.46 6.02
C PHE A 143 -10.91 -0.43 5.80
N GLY A 144 -10.80 -1.75 5.94
CA GLY A 144 -11.93 -2.67 5.74
C GLY A 144 -12.38 -2.75 4.28
N LEU A 145 -11.44 -2.65 3.34
CA LEU A 145 -11.72 -2.68 1.91
C LEU A 145 -11.54 -4.11 1.34
N PRO A 146 -12.51 -4.63 0.57
CA PRO A 146 -12.34 -5.89 -0.16
C PRO A 146 -11.39 -5.71 -1.35
N THR A 147 -10.85 -6.81 -1.87
CA THR A 147 -10.01 -6.83 -3.09
C THR A 147 -10.82 -6.99 -4.38
N ASN A 148 -12.06 -6.51 -4.38
CA ASN A 148 -12.87 -6.44 -5.61
C ASN A 148 -12.56 -5.12 -6.32
N LEU A 149 -12.99 -4.98 -7.58
CA LEU A 149 -12.65 -3.80 -8.40
C LEU A 149 -12.99 -2.47 -7.70
N LEU A 150 -14.12 -2.40 -6.97
CA LEU A 150 -14.52 -1.21 -6.23
C LEU A 150 -13.58 -0.91 -5.05
N GLY A 151 -13.27 -1.93 -4.25
CA GLY A 151 -12.41 -1.80 -3.07
C GLY A 151 -10.95 -1.53 -3.43
N GLU A 152 -10.43 -2.16 -4.49
CA GLU A 152 -9.11 -1.84 -5.07
C GLU A 152 -9.05 -0.38 -5.52
N SER A 153 -10.07 0.08 -6.26
CA SER A 153 -10.12 1.47 -6.74
C SER A 153 -10.20 2.46 -5.57
N ALA A 154 -10.93 2.13 -4.51
CA ALA A 154 -11.02 2.96 -3.32
C ALA A 154 -9.69 3.00 -2.55
N LEU A 155 -9.00 1.86 -2.42
CA LEU A 155 -7.69 1.81 -1.77
C LEU A 155 -6.65 2.59 -2.57
N LYS A 156 -6.68 2.52 -3.91
CA LYS A 156 -5.77 3.31 -4.76
C LYS A 156 -5.92 4.81 -4.57
N VAL A 157 -7.11 5.31 -4.22
CA VAL A 157 -7.28 6.73 -3.84
C VAL A 157 -6.54 7.03 -2.54
N ILE A 158 -6.66 6.18 -1.51
CA ILE A 158 -5.92 6.33 -0.25
C ILE A 158 -4.41 6.28 -0.49
N GLU A 159 -3.95 5.33 -1.31
CA GLU A 159 -2.54 5.22 -1.69
C GLU A 159 -2.02 6.44 -2.43
N PHE A 160 -2.85 7.04 -3.27
CA PHE A 160 -2.52 8.28 -3.93
C PHE A 160 -2.38 9.43 -2.93
N GLU A 161 -3.28 9.59 -1.95
CA GLU A 161 -3.14 10.64 -0.94
C GLU A 161 -1.91 10.43 -0.04
N GLN A 162 -1.57 9.18 0.25
CA GLN A 162 -0.42 8.85 1.09
C GLN A 162 0.91 9.02 0.34
N MET A 163 1.01 8.63 -0.94
CA MET A 163 2.30 8.54 -1.64
C MET A 163 2.41 9.42 -2.88
N TYR A 164 1.29 9.89 -3.44
CA TYR A 164 1.22 10.61 -4.72
C TYR A 164 1.82 9.85 -5.90
N LEU A 165 1.71 8.52 -5.90
CA LEU A 165 2.20 7.68 -6.99
C LEU A 165 1.30 7.83 -8.23
N PRO A 166 1.83 8.19 -9.41
CA PRO A 166 1.04 8.32 -10.62
C PRO A 166 0.28 7.03 -11.00
N MET A 167 0.87 5.86 -10.73
CA MET A 167 0.24 4.57 -10.96
C MET A 167 -1.08 4.40 -10.18
N CYS A 168 -1.20 4.97 -8.99
CA CYS A 168 -2.43 4.90 -8.21
C CYS A 168 -3.58 5.64 -8.92
N LEU A 169 -3.31 6.85 -9.42
CA LEU A 169 -4.28 7.61 -10.23
C LEU A 169 -4.68 6.85 -11.49
N LEU A 170 -3.70 6.31 -12.23
CA LEU A 170 -3.96 5.50 -13.43
C LEU A 170 -4.81 4.27 -13.10
N SER A 171 -4.58 3.62 -11.95
CA SER A 171 -5.36 2.48 -11.50
C SER A 171 -6.81 2.85 -11.16
N VAL A 172 -7.05 4.02 -10.54
CA VAL A 172 -8.41 4.52 -10.29
C VAL A 172 -9.13 4.80 -11.61
N MET A 173 -8.47 5.44 -12.57
CA MET A 173 -9.03 5.70 -13.90
C MET A 173 -9.38 4.39 -14.63
N ALA A 174 -8.45 3.42 -14.62
CA ALA A 174 -8.65 2.10 -15.18
C ALA A 174 -9.81 1.33 -14.53
N GLY A 175 -9.87 1.34 -13.20
CA GLY A 175 -10.90 0.66 -12.42
C GLY A 175 -12.28 1.27 -12.68
N THR A 176 -12.38 2.60 -12.64
CA THR A 176 -13.64 3.34 -12.87
C THR A 176 -14.17 3.22 -14.30
N ALA A 177 -13.29 3.09 -15.29
CA ALA A 177 -13.67 2.80 -16.68
C ALA A 177 -14.36 1.43 -16.82
N ARG A 178 -14.00 0.46 -15.96
CA ARG A 178 -14.54 -0.92 -15.95
C ARG A 178 -15.75 -1.10 -15.03
N PHE A 179 -16.19 -0.06 -14.33
CA PHE A 179 -17.38 -0.12 -13.48
C PHE A 179 -18.67 -0.24 -14.28
N ASN A 180 -19.62 -1.01 -13.73
CA ASN A 180 -21.03 -0.86 -14.10
C ASN A 180 -21.64 0.43 -13.50
N GLU A 181 -22.84 0.79 -13.93
CA GLU A 181 -23.50 2.05 -13.52
C GLU A 181 -23.70 2.17 -12.00
N LYS A 182 -24.07 1.06 -11.35
CA LYS A 182 -24.27 0.99 -9.90
C LYS A 182 -22.96 1.20 -9.14
N GLN A 183 -21.90 0.49 -9.54
CA GLN A 183 -20.55 0.64 -8.98
C GLN A 183 -20.02 2.05 -9.16
N ARG A 184 -20.21 2.64 -10.36
CA ARG A 184 -19.79 4.01 -10.66
C ARG A 184 -20.47 5.03 -9.75
N THR A 185 -21.79 4.92 -9.61
CA THR A 185 -22.57 5.79 -8.73
C THR A 185 -22.12 5.65 -7.27
N VAL A 186 -22.02 4.43 -6.75
CA VAL A 186 -21.58 4.17 -5.37
C VAL A 186 -20.16 4.67 -5.14
N PHE A 187 -19.27 4.46 -6.11
CA PHE A 187 -17.88 4.90 -6.01
C PHE A 187 -17.77 6.41 -5.90
N PHE A 188 -18.25 7.16 -6.90
CA PHE A 188 -18.08 8.61 -6.93
C PHE A 188 -18.89 9.32 -5.85
N ARG A 189 -20.04 8.78 -5.44
CA ARG A 189 -20.89 9.40 -4.42
C ARG A 189 -20.40 9.12 -3.00
N HIS A 190 -19.78 7.97 -2.75
CA HIS A 190 -19.46 7.53 -1.38
C HIS A 190 -18.00 7.16 -1.19
N TYR A 191 -17.45 6.24 -1.98
CA TYR A 191 -16.09 5.74 -1.76
C TYR A 191 -15.01 6.76 -2.11
N PHE A 192 -15.13 7.47 -3.23
CA PHE A 192 -14.14 8.47 -3.63
C PHE A 192 -13.99 9.61 -2.60
N PRO A 193 -15.06 10.32 -2.19
CA PRO A 193 -14.92 11.38 -1.18
C PRO A 193 -14.47 10.85 0.18
N TRP A 194 -14.94 9.65 0.59
CA TRP A 194 -14.46 9.01 1.81
C TRP A 194 -12.97 8.67 1.72
N ALA A 195 -12.50 8.08 0.63
CA ALA A 195 -11.13 7.62 0.48
C ALA A 195 -10.15 8.80 0.46
N VAL A 196 -10.50 9.91 -0.21
CA VAL A 196 -9.72 11.16 -0.14
C VAL A 196 -9.64 11.65 1.31
N GLN A 197 -10.78 11.77 2.00
CA GLN A 197 -10.81 12.24 3.38
C GLN A 197 -10.03 11.32 4.33
N ALA A 198 -10.19 10.01 4.18
CA ALA A 198 -9.55 8.99 5.01
C ALA A 198 -8.03 9.00 4.80
N GLY A 199 -7.57 9.07 3.54
CA GLY A 199 -6.15 9.14 3.20
C GLY A 199 -5.47 10.44 3.64
N VAL A 200 -6.17 11.57 3.60
CA VAL A 200 -5.63 12.87 4.07
C VAL A 200 -5.59 12.95 5.60
N ARG A 201 -6.57 12.36 6.30
CA ARG A 201 -6.69 12.47 7.76
C ARG A 201 -5.88 11.45 8.55
N CYS A 202 -5.54 10.31 7.96
CA CYS A 202 -4.73 9.32 8.67
C CYS A 202 -3.28 9.80 8.81
N THR A 203 -2.57 9.23 9.77
CA THR A 203 -1.13 9.46 9.91
C THR A 203 -0.35 8.97 8.67
N ASP A 204 0.94 9.26 8.58
CA ASP A 204 1.80 8.75 7.50
C ASP A 204 1.97 7.23 7.64
N LEU A 205 1.18 6.50 6.86
CA LEU A 205 1.08 5.05 6.90
C LEU A 205 2.37 4.35 6.47
N MET A 206 3.23 5.05 5.73
CA MET A 206 4.51 4.48 5.30
C MET A 206 5.51 4.35 6.46
N CYS A 207 5.34 5.11 7.55
CA CYS A 207 6.28 5.18 8.67
C CYS A 207 5.93 4.27 9.87
N ILE A 208 4.93 3.39 9.76
CA ILE A 208 4.41 2.61 10.89
C ILE A 208 5.07 1.23 11.00
N TYR A 209 5.54 0.84 12.18
CA TYR A 209 5.98 -0.55 12.46
C TYR A 209 4.78 -1.48 12.70
N TYR A 210 4.00 -1.76 11.66
CA TYR A 210 2.74 -2.52 11.74
C TYR A 210 2.87 -3.82 12.54
N GLU A 211 3.96 -4.55 12.33
CA GLU A 211 4.25 -5.86 12.93
C GLU A 211 4.32 -5.78 14.46
N ARG A 212 4.75 -4.63 15.02
CA ARG A 212 4.82 -4.42 16.47
C ARG A 212 3.43 -4.19 17.09
N HIS A 213 2.45 -3.81 16.27
CA HIS A 213 1.09 -3.48 16.71
C HIS A 213 0.10 -4.62 16.43
N PHE A 214 0.56 -5.76 15.93
CA PHE A 214 -0.32 -6.92 15.68
C PHE A 214 -1.11 -7.38 16.90
N PRO A 215 -0.54 -7.46 18.12
CA PRO A 215 -1.29 -7.90 19.31
C PRO A 215 -2.31 -6.89 19.82
N GLU A 216 -2.31 -5.65 19.32
CA GLU A 216 -3.20 -4.61 19.79
C GLU A 216 -4.60 -4.75 19.17
N ASP A 217 -5.61 -4.22 19.88
CA ASP A 217 -6.98 -4.19 19.39
C ASP A 217 -7.07 -3.40 18.07
N ARG A 218 -7.77 -3.96 17.08
CA ARG A 218 -7.89 -3.37 15.75
C ARG A 218 -8.52 -1.98 15.79
N GLU A 219 -9.54 -1.77 16.61
CA GLU A 219 -10.21 -0.47 16.65
C GLU A 219 -9.36 0.57 17.39
N ASP A 220 -8.51 0.16 18.33
CA ASP A 220 -7.57 1.04 19.02
C ASP A 220 -6.48 1.55 18.05
N VAL A 221 -5.89 0.67 17.25
CA VAL A 221 -4.90 1.08 16.24
C VAL A 221 -5.53 1.98 15.17
N ARG A 222 -6.78 1.71 14.77
CA ARG A 222 -7.52 2.57 13.83
C ARG A 222 -7.71 3.97 14.40
N ARG A 223 -8.17 4.09 15.65
CA ARG A 223 -8.36 5.38 16.31
C ARG A 223 -7.04 6.14 16.44
N ARG A 224 -5.96 5.45 16.85
CA ARG A 224 -4.63 6.07 17.00
C ARG A 224 -4.10 6.65 15.70
N TRP A 225 -4.29 5.95 14.58
CA TRP A 225 -3.76 6.36 13.28
C TRP A 225 -4.73 7.17 12.42
N GLY A 226 -5.90 7.54 12.97
CA GLY A 226 -6.91 8.30 12.24
C GLY A 226 -7.54 7.51 11.07
N ILE A 227 -7.52 6.18 11.13
CA ILE A 227 -8.12 5.31 10.11
C ILE A 227 -9.63 5.34 10.25
N VAL A 228 -10.30 5.93 9.27
CA VAL A 228 -11.77 5.88 9.14
C VAL A 228 -12.12 4.70 8.23
N PRO A 229 -12.77 3.62 8.71
CA PRO A 229 -13.10 2.47 7.89
C PRO A 229 -14.05 2.81 6.73
N ALA A 230 -14.02 1.97 5.70
CA ALA A 230 -14.85 2.09 4.52
C ALA A 230 -16.35 2.06 4.86
N PRO A 231 -17.18 2.85 4.16
CA PRO A 231 -18.61 2.86 4.41
C PRO A 231 -19.20 1.47 4.09
N THR A 232 -20.09 0.97 4.94
CA THR A 232 -20.71 -0.37 4.81
C THR A 232 -21.86 -0.36 3.79
N ILE A 233 -21.65 0.24 2.62
CA ILE A 233 -22.68 0.36 1.57
C ILE A 233 -22.83 -0.97 0.80
N LEU A 234 -21.85 -1.86 0.93
CA LEU A 234 -21.75 -3.13 0.20
C LEU A 234 -22.65 -4.26 0.74
N LYS A 235 -23.32 -4.13 1.90
CA LYS A 235 -24.30 -5.14 2.33
C LYS A 235 -25.61 -5.12 1.54
N ILE A 236 -25.83 -4.14 0.65
CA ILE A 236 -27.11 -3.94 -0.07
C ILE A 236 -27.00 -4.36 -1.56
N THR A 237 -25.83 -4.79 -2.03
CA THR A 237 -25.59 -4.92 -3.48
C THR A 237 -24.92 -6.22 -3.89
N SER A 238 -24.95 -7.23 -3.03
CA SER A 238 -24.46 -8.58 -3.33
C SER A 238 -25.62 -9.53 -3.66
N ASP A 239 -26.58 -9.04 -4.44
CA ASP A 239 -27.59 -9.79 -5.19
C ASP A 239 -27.61 -9.23 -6.62
#